data_AF-A0A2A5XYT7-F1
#
_entry.id   AF-A0A2A5XYT7-F1
#
_cell.length_a   1.000
_cell.length_b   1.000
_cell.length_c   1.000
_cell.angle_alpha   90.00
_cell.angle_beta   90.00
_cell.angle_gamma   90.00
#
_symmetry.space_group_name_H-M   'P 1'
#
loop_
_entity.id
_entity.type
_entity.pdbx_description
1 polymer ?
#
loop_
_entity_poly.entity_id
_entity_poly.type
_entity_poly.pdbx_seq_one_letter_code
_entity_poly.pdbx_strand_id
1 'polypeptide(L)'
;MSDQRKKGRWELVELPGGFRTSFGNWYTMTREGLESYVPGLLKRYSLEHLVRVADDWLRSREQFPVLVFMLLVYSPLPELLSLVLGLSFYVFWRTQLSALIYPWAHPAIRWICEDALLYGVFIVGLAYDSVAPVGWGQLGLSSLEITTLVGSFLIIKTGLAAMAFHFLHTRFSKKDTTAISDRILNMVLIRYGYKEGLLTGNLKAMQDEFIRLANYHKTRKKN
;
A
#
# COMPACT_ATOMS: atom_id res chain seq x y z
N MET A 1 -4.52 26.17 -27.78
CA MET A 1 -3.39 25.22 -27.74
C MET A 1 -3.91 23.90 -27.22
N SER A 2 -3.69 22.81 -27.95
CA SER A 2 -4.44 21.57 -27.81
C SER A 2 -4.17 20.85 -26.48
N ASP A 3 -5.27 20.60 -25.78
CA ASP A 3 -5.39 19.78 -24.58
C ASP A 3 -5.11 18.31 -24.94
N GLN A 4 -3.84 17.93 -25.03
CA GLN A 4 -3.46 16.52 -25.04
C GLN A 4 -3.49 16.00 -23.60
N ARG A 5 -4.67 15.57 -23.15
CA ARG A 5 -4.80 14.66 -22.01
C ARG A 5 -4.01 13.40 -22.31
N LYS A 6 -2.73 13.40 -21.92
CA LYS A 6 -1.88 12.22 -21.88
C LYS A 6 -2.62 11.19 -21.02
N LYS A 7 -2.98 10.05 -21.62
CA LYS A 7 -3.47 8.85 -20.93
C LYS A 7 -2.74 8.73 -19.59
N GLY A 8 -3.49 8.57 -18.48
CA GLY A 8 -3.00 8.55 -17.10
C GLY A 8 -1.80 7.63 -16.89
N ARG A 9 -0.61 8.11 -17.22
CA ARG A 9 0.66 7.47 -16.91
C ARG A 9 0.97 7.90 -15.49
N TRP A 10 1.43 6.94 -14.70
CA TRP A 10 1.99 7.24 -13.40
C TRP A 10 3.15 8.22 -13.58
N GLU A 11 3.10 9.35 -12.89
CA GLU A 11 4.08 10.44 -12.98
C GLU A 11 4.76 10.68 -11.63
N LEU A 12 6.03 11.05 -11.69
CA LEU A 12 6.89 11.40 -10.56
C LEU A 12 7.42 12.81 -10.77
N VAL A 13 7.23 13.68 -9.78
CA VAL A 13 7.79 15.04 -9.78
C VAL A 13 8.81 15.15 -8.66
N GLU A 14 10.06 15.43 -9.01
CA GLU A 14 11.14 15.70 -8.06
C GLU A 14 11.09 17.17 -7.61
N LEU A 15 11.17 17.38 -6.30
CA LEU A 15 11.16 18.67 -5.64
C LEU A 15 12.40 18.78 -4.73
N PRO A 16 12.83 20.00 -4.35
CA PRO A 16 14.07 20.22 -3.59
C PRO A 16 14.15 19.51 -2.22
N GLY A 17 13.05 18.94 -1.73
CA GLY A 17 12.97 18.22 -0.46
C GLY A 17 12.35 16.83 -0.57
N GLY A 18 12.25 16.25 -1.77
CA GLY A 18 11.69 14.91 -1.96
C GLY A 18 10.94 14.70 -3.27
N PHE A 19 10.16 13.61 -3.33
CA PHE A 19 9.35 13.26 -4.50
C PHE A 19 7.87 13.34 -4.20
N ARG A 20 7.09 13.80 -5.19
CA ARG A 20 5.64 13.71 -5.19
C ARG A 20 5.17 12.84 -6.35
N THR A 21 4.32 11.87 -6.05
CA THR A 21 3.76 10.97 -7.08
C THR A 21 2.39 11.43 -7.53
N SER A 22 1.97 11.00 -8.72
CA SER A 22 0.63 11.20 -9.26
C SER A 22 -0.50 10.68 -8.36
N PHE A 23 -0.21 9.74 -7.45
CA PHE A 23 -1.14 9.26 -6.43
C PHE A 23 -1.22 10.17 -5.19
N GLY A 24 -0.49 11.28 -5.17
CA GLY A 24 -0.48 12.24 -4.07
C GLY A 24 0.45 11.89 -2.91
N ASN A 25 1.25 10.84 -3.03
CA ASN A 25 2.19 10.43 -2.00
C ASN A 25 3.43 11.33 -1.99
N TRP A 26 3.89 11.66 -0.78
CA TRP A 26 5.11 12.43 -0.55
C TRP A 26 6.20 11.53 0.03
N TYR A 27 7.38 11.54 -0.60
CA TYR A 27 8.58 10.86 -0.12
C TYR A 27 9.63 11.91 0.19
N THR A 28 10.27 11.87 1.36
CA THR A 28 11.25 12.88 1.79
C THR A 28 12.67 12.63 1.27
N MET A 29 12.91 11.46 0.69
CA MET A 29 14.20 11.08 0.12
C MET A 29 14.38 11.71 -1.26
N THR A 30 15.59 12.20 -1.58
CA THR A 30 15.95 12.73 -2.91
C THR A 30 16.74 11.70 -3.73
N ARG A 31 16.98 11.96 -5.02
CA ARG A 31 17.76 11.05 -5.87
C ARG A 31 19.19 10.87 -5.36
N GLU A 32 19.80 11.95 -4.91
CA GLU A 32 21.12 11.97 -4.27
C GLU A 32 21.11 11.19 -2.95
N GLY A 33 20.05 11.35 -2.15
CA GLY A 33 19.82 10.56 -0.94
C GLY A 33 19.68 9.06 -1.22
N LEU A 34 19.12 8.69 -2.37
CA LEU A 34 18.94 7.29 -2.77
C LEU A 34 20.23 6.66 -3.28
N GLU A 35 21.00 7.38 -4.10
CA GLU A 35 22.30 6.91 -4.57
C GLU A 35 23.32 6.81 -3.44
N SER A 36 23.28 7.73 -2.46
CA SER A 36 24.12 7.61 -1.26
C SER A 36 23.70 6.46 -0.34
N TYR A 37 22.41 6.12 -0.31
CA TYR A 37 21.90 5.05 0.53
C TYR A 37 22.11 3.64 -0.05
N VAL A 38 21.88 3.44 -1.35
CA VAL A 38 22.18 2.18 -2.05
C VAL A 38 22.92 2.50 -3.35
N PRO A 39 24.26 2.64 -3.30
CA PRO A 39 25.04 3.05 -4.46
C PRO A 39 24.95 2.03 -5.60
N GLY A 40 24.76 2.53 -6.82
CA GLY A 40 24.63 1.70 -8.02
C GLY A 40 23.23 1.12 -8.26
N LEU A 41 22.27 1.29 -7.35
CA LEU A 41 20.91 0.81 -7.55
C LEU A 41 20.20 1.55 -8.70
N LEU A 42 20.41 2.87 -8.81
CA LEU A 42 19.84 3.68 -9.89
C LEU A 42 20.42 3.37 -11.27
N LYS A 43 21.55 2.65 -11.34
CA LYS A 43 22.11 2.17 -12.62
C LYS A 43 21.36 0.95 -13.15
N ARG A 44 20.68 0.19 -12.27
CA ARG A 44 19.92 -1.02 -12.64
C ARG A 44 18.43 -0.77 -12.75
N TYR A 45 17.87 0.07 -11.88
CA TYR A 45 16.45 0.40 -11.87
C TYR A 45 16.26 1.91 -11.93
N SER A 46 15.31 2.38 -12.74
CA SER A 46 14.97 3.81 -12.74
C SER A 46 14.33 4.21 -11.41
N LEU A 47 14.54 5.45 -11.01
CA LEU A 47 13.90 6.03 -9.83
C LEU A 47 12.38 5.89 -9.90
N GLU A 48 11.78 6.12 -11.07
CA GLU A 48 10.35 5.96 -11.29
C GLU A 48 9.89 4.53 -10.99
N HIS A 49 10.67 3.52 -11.40
CA HIS A 49 10.33 2.13 -11.12
C HIS A 49 10.29 1.85 -9.62
N LEU A 50 11.31 2.26 -8.87
CA LEU A 50 11.41 2.02 -7.43
C LEU A 50 10.30 2.75 -6.65
N VAL A 51 10.04 4.00 -6.98
CA VAL A 51 8.98 4.78 -6.33
C VAL A 51 7.59 4.27 -6.72
N ARG A 52 7.40 3.81 -7.96
CA ARG A 52 6.15 3.15 -8.37
C ARG A 52 5.90 1.86 -7.62
N VAL A 53 6.93 1.03 -7.42
CA VAL A 53 6.85 -0.17 -6.58
C VAL A 53 6.42 0.22 -5.16
N ALA A 54 7.01 1.26 -4.58
CA ALA A 54 6.63 1.75 -3.26
C ALA A 54 5.16 2.24 -3.22
N ASP A 55 4.70 2.96 -4.23
CA ASP A 55 3.31 3.39 -4.36
C ASP A 55 2.33 2.21 -4.46
N ASP A 56 2.66 1.18 -5.25
CA ASP A 56 1.81 -0.02 -5.38
C ASP A 56 1.69 -0.75 -4.02
N TRP A 57 2.80 -0.88 -3.28
CA TRP A 57 2.78 -1.43 -1.92
C TRP A 57 1.99 -0.55 -0.94
N LEU A 58 2.13 0.77 -1.02
CA LEU A 58 1.38 1.69 -0.17
C LEU A 58 -0.13 1.62 -0.45
N ARG A 59 -0.53 1.52 -1.71
CA ARG A 59 -1.92 1.33 -2.15
C ARG A 59 -2.51 0.00 -1.65
N SER A 60 -1.69 -1.06 -1.60
CA SER A 60 -2.12 -2.36 -1.09
C SER A 60 -2.62 -2.35 0.36
N ARG A 61 -2.22 -1.35 1.15
CA ARG A 61 -2.66 -1.21 2.55
C ARG A 61 -4.15 -1.06 2.70
N GLU A 62 -4.79 -0.42 1.73
CA GLU A 62 -6.23 -0.19 1.74
C GLU A 62 -6.94 -1.20 0.83
N GLN A 63 -6.37 -1.49 -0.34
CA GLN A 63 -7.08 -2.27 -1.36
C GLN A 63 -7.04 -3.78 -1.14
N PHE A 64 -5.91 -4.32 -0.67
CA PHE A 64 -5.80 -5.77 -0.49
C PHE A 64 -6.70 -6.29 0.64
N PRO A 65 -6.79 -5.62 1.82
CA PRO A 65 -7.75 -6.03 2.83
C PRO A 65 -9.21 -5.95 2.39
N VAL A 66 -9.58 -4.96 1.56
CA VAL A 66 -10.93 -4.87 0.99
C VAL A 66 -11.22 -6.09 0.12
N LEU A 67 -10.29 -6.45 -0.75
CA LEU A 67 -10.45 -7.63 -1.61
C LEU A 67 -10.62 -8.89 -0.76
N VAL A 68 -9.78 -9.07 0.27
CA VAL A 68 -9.90 -10.21 1.20
C VAL A 68 -11.24 -10.19 1.91
N PHE A 69 -11.70 -9.02 2.39
CA PHE A 69 -12.99 -8.89 3.04
C PHE A 69 -14.15 -9.27 2.10
N MET A 70 -14.14 -8.82 0.84
CA MET A 70 -15.13 -9.22 -0.15
C MET A 70 -15.16 -10.74 -0.34
N LEU A 71 -13.99 -11.36 -0.51
CA LEU A 71 -13.88 -12.81 -0.68
C LEU A 71 -14.36 -13.57 0.54
N LEU A 72 -14.16 -13.04 1.75
CA LEU A 72 -14.70 -13.61 2.98
C LEU A 72 -16.22 -13.50 3.05
N VAL A 73 -16.80 -12.37 2.68
CA VAL A 73 -18.27 -12.20 2.62
C VAL A 73 -18.91 -13.11 1.58
N TYR A 74 -18.23 -13.36 0.45
CA TYR A 74 -18.71 -14.31 -0.57
C TYR A 74 -18.44 -15.78 -0.23
N SER A 75 -17.75 -16.06 0.88
CA SER A 75 -17.50 -17.42 1.33
C SER A 75 -18.67 -17.90 2.20
N PRO A 76 -18.86 -19.22 2.39
CA PRO A 76 -19.93 -19.76 3.24
C PRO A 76 -19.70 -19.55 4.75
N LEU A 77 -18.90 -18.55 5.13
CA LEU A 77 -18.61 -18.22 6.51
C LEU A 77 -19.74 -17.35 7.10
N PRO A 78 -20.05 -17.49 8.40
CA PRO A 78 -20.96 -16.58 9.07
C PRO A 78 -20.46 -15.14 8.99
N GLU A 79 -21.38 -14.18 8.80
CA GLU A 79 -21.03 -12.76 8.63
C GLU A 79 -20.10 -12.22 9.74
N LEU A 80 -20.41 -12.52 11.00
CA LEU A 80 -19.60 -12.10 12.14
C LEU A 80 -18.15 -12.60 12.04
N LEU A 81 -17.96 -13.80 11.53
CA LEU A 81 -16.64 -14.41 11.35
C LEU A 81 -15.90 -13.74 10.19
N SER A 82 -16.59 -13.46 9.06
CA SER A 82 -16.04 -12.70 7.93
C SER A 82 -15.61 -11.28 8.34
N LEU A 83 -16.39 -10.62 9.19
CA LEU A 83 -16.08 -9.30 9.74
C LEU A 83 -14.85 -9.35 10.67
N VAL A 84 -14.82 -10.29 11.62
CA VAL A 84 -13.69 -10.43 12.54
C VAL A 84 -12.40 -10.79 11.81
N LEU A 85 -12.44 -11.73 10.87
CA LEU A 85 -11.29 -12.11 10.05
C LEU A 85 -10.84 -10.96 9.15
N GLY A 86 -11.77 -10.28 8.48
CA GLY A 86 -11.45 -9.14 7.62
C GLY A 86 -10.82 -7.98 8.39
N LEU A 87 -11.35 -7.64 9.56
CA LEU A 87 -10.80 -6.59 10.41
C LEU A 87 -9.42 -6.97 10.96
N SER A 88 -9.27 -8.23 11.41
CA SER A 88 -8.00 -8.77 11.89
C SER A 88 -6.94 -8.75 10.78
N PHE A 89 -7.32 -9.15 9.56
CA PHE A 89 -6.46 -9.09 8.39
C PHE A 89 -6.10 -7.65 8.02
N TYR A 90 -7.06 -6.71 8.05
CA TYR A 90 -6.80 -5.30 7.79
C TYR A 90 -5.76 -4.72 8.76
N VAL A 91 -5.91 -4.97 10.07
CA VAL A 91 -4.94 -4.50 11.08
C VAL A 91 -3.58 -5.18 10.89
N PHE A 92 -3.56 -6.50 10.69
CA PHE A 92 -2.34 -7.26 10.44
C PHE A 92 -1.59 -6.73 9.21
N TRP A 93 -2.27 -6.64 8.07
CA TRP A 93 -1.67 -6.17 6.81
C TRP A 93 -1.16 -4.74 6.94
N ARG A 94 -1.94 -3.84 7.55
CA ARG A 94 -1.57 -2.43 7.72
C ARG A 94 -0.34 -2.22 8.60
N THR A 95 -0.12 -3.10 9.58
CA THR A 95 0.99 -3.04 10.55
C THR A 95 2.23 -3.79 10.08
N GLN A 96 2.07 -4.95 9.43
CA GLN A 96 3.16 -5.82 9.00
C GLN A 96 3.61 -5.60 7.55
N LEU A 97 2.93 -4.72 6.79
CA LEU A 97 3.26 -4.45 5.39
C LEU A 97 4.75 -4.22 5.16
N SER A 98 5.40 -3.41 6.02
CA SER A 98 6.81 -3.09 5.85
C SER A 98 7.70 -4.32 5.88
N ALA A 99 7.37 -5.37 6.65
CA ALA A 99 8.16 -6.60 6.67
C ALA A 99 7.93 -7.47 5.42
N LEU A 100 6.74 -7.39 4.83
CA LEU A 100 6.26 -8.23 3.73
C LEU A 100 6.58 -7.70 2.34
N ILE A 101 7.24 -6.54 2.24
CA ILE A 101 7.70 -6.00 0.95
C ILE A 101 8.78 -6.92 0.39
N TYR A 102 8.50 -7.50 -0.78
CA TYR A 102 9.46 -8.31 -1.53
C TYR A 102 9.41 -7.97 -3.03
N PRO A 103 10.54 -7.93 -3.75
CA PRO A 103 10.58 -7.56 -5.17
C PRO A 103 9.81 -8.53 -6.07
N TRP A 104 9.85 -9.83 -5.75
CA TRP A 104 9.16 -10.87 -6.52
C TRP A 104 7.63 -10.84 -6.35
N ALA A 105 7.13 -10.29 -5.24
CA ALA A 105 5.70 -10.18 -4.96
C ALA A 105 5.06 -8.91 -5.55
N HIS A 106 5.87 -7.94 -6.00
CA HIS A 106 5.40 -6.70 -6.63
C HIS A 106 4.38 -6.91 -7.77
N PRO A 107 4.61 -7.78 -8.78
CA PRO A 107 3.65 -7.96 -9.86
C PRO A 107 2.29 -8.46 -9.36
N ALA A 108 2.27 -9.36 -8.37
CA ALA A 108 1.04 -9.83 -7.76
C ALA A 108 0.31 -8.71 -7.01
N ILE A 109 1.03 -7.93 -6.19
CA ILE A 109 0.44 -6.79 -5.47
C ILE A 109 -0.14 -5.75 -6.43
N ARG A 110 0.58 -5.43 -7.51
CA ARG A 110 0.10 -4.48 -8.51
C ARG A 110 -1.19 -4.94 -9.17
N TRP A 111 -1.32 -6.23 -9.48
CA TRP A 111 -2.51 -6.79 -10.10
C TRP A 111 -3.70 -6.86 -9.11
N ILE A 112 -3.44 -7.32 -7.89
CA ILE A 112 -4.42 -7.38 -6.80
C ILE A 112 -4.96 -5.99 -6.44
N CYS A 113 -4.11 -4.98 -6.50
CA CYS A 113 -4.46 -3.58 -6.22
C CYS A 113 -4.86 -2.82 -7.49
N GLU A 114 -5.27 -3.53 -8.55
CA GLU A 114 -5.85 -2.89 -9.71
C GLU A 114 -7.31 -2.54 -9.41
N ASP A 115 -7.68 -1.29 -9.62
CA ASP A 115 -9.05 -0.84 -9.38
C ASP A 115 -10.06 -1.65 -10.21
N ALA A 116 -9.70 -2.03 -11.43
CA ALA A 116 -10.54 -2.86 -12.29
C ALA A 116 -10.85 -4.23 -11.66
N LEU A 117 -9.87 -4.86 -11.01
CA LEU A 117 -10.07 -6.13 -10.31
C LEU A 117 -10.99 -5.92 -9.11
N LEU A 118 -10.73 -4.91 -8.30
CA LEU A 118 -11.52 -4.61 -7.11
C LEU A 118 -13.00 -4.32 -7.45
N TYR A 119 -13.24 -3.45 -8.44
CA TYR A 119 -14.59 -3.15 -8.92
C TYR A 119 -15.24 -4.34 -9.63
N GLY A 120 -14.45 -5.11 -10.39
CA GLY A 120 -14.94 -6.31 -11.06
C GLY A 120 -15.44 -7.36 -10.07
N VAL A 121 -14.64 -7.68 -9.05
CA VAL A 121 -15.03 -8.62 -7.98
C VAL A 121 -16.25 -8.11 -7.19
N PHE A 122 -16.32 -6.80 -6.95
CA PHE A 122 -17.47 -6.19 -6.28
C PHE A 122 -18.76 -6.33 -7.10
N ILE A 123 -18.73 -5.94 -8.37
CA ILE A 123 -19.90 -5.99 -9.26
C ILE A 123 -20.32 -7.43 -9.52
N VAL A 124 -19.36 -8.31 -9.85
CA VAL A 124 -19.64 -9.72 -10.13
C VAL A 124 -20.22 -10.39 -8.90
N GLY A 125 -19.68 -10.15 -7.70
CA GLY A 125 -20.22 -10.74 -6.48
C GLY A 125 -21.64 -10.28 -6.15
N LEU A 126 -21.95 -9.00 -6.33
CA LEU A 126 -23.32 -8.48 -6.14
C LEU A 126 -24.31 -8.98 -7.20
N ALA A 127 -23.86 -9.14 -8.44
CA ALA A 127 -24.68 -9.61 -9.54
C ALA A 127 -24.75 -11.14 -9.64
N TYR A 128 -23.93 -11.87 -8.88
CA TYR A 128 -23.72 -13.30 -9.04
C TYR A 128 -25.05 -14.06 -8.95
N ASP A 129 -25.86 -13.82 -7.92
CA ASP A 129 -27.14 -14.52 -7.74
C ASP A 129 -28.15 -14.21 -8.85
N SER A 130 -28.01 -13.08 -9.55
CA SER A 130 -28.85 -12.70 -10.70
C SER A 130 -28.41 -13.32 -12.03
N VAL A 131 -27.14 -13.72 -12.14
CA VAL A 131 -26.51 -14.20 -13.39
C VAL A 131 -26.08 -15.67 -13.29
N ALA A 132 -26.09 -16.25 -12.09
CA ALA A 132 -25.68 -17.62 -11.83
C ALA A 132 -26.52 -18.61 -12.64
N PRO A 133 -25.89 -19.52 -13.41
CA PRO A 133 -26.62 -20.57 -14.11
C PRO A 133 -27.41 -21.46 -13.16
N VAL A 134 -28.57 -21.94 -13.64
CA VAL A 134 -29.42 -22.85 -12.87
C VAL A 134 -28.62 -24.10 -12.47
N GLY A 135 -28.56 -24.38 -11.16
CA GLY A 135 -27.82 -25.52 -10.58
C GLY A 135 -26.47 -25.15 -9.95
N TRP A 136 -26.02 -23.89 -10.06
CA TRP A 136 -24.87 -23.39 -9.31
C TRP A 136 -25.29 -22.97 -7.90
N GLY A 137 -24.39 -23.14 -6.92
CA GLY A 137 -24.63 -22.66 -5.56
C GLY A 137 -24.82 -21.15 -5.56
N GLN A 138 -25.91 -20.68 -4.97
CA GLN A 138 -26.17 -19.26 -4.75
C GLN A 138 -25.32 -18.76 -3.59
N LEU A 139 -24.87 -17.51 -3.67
CA LEU A 139 -24.24 -16.83 -2.53
C LEU A 139 -25.29 -16.54 -1.46
N GLY A 140 -26.53 -16.24 -1.86
CA GLY A 140 -27.66 -16.07 -0.95
C GLY A 140 -27.45 -14.88 -0.01
N LEU A 141 -26.81 -13.82 -0.51
CA LEU A 141 -26.44 -12.67 0.31
C LEU A 141 -27.71 -11.99 0.86
N SER A 142 -27.75 -11.85 2.18
CA SER A 142 -28.80 -11.11 2.86
C SER A 142 -28.67 -9.60 2.62
N SER A 143 -29.77 -8.87 2.77
CA SER A 143 -29.75 -7.40 2.68
C SER A 143 -28.74 -6.76 3.62
N LEU A 144 -28.48 -7.39 4.77
CA LEU A 144 -27.53 -6.91 5.77
C LEU A 144 -26.08 -7.10 5.28
N GLU A 145 -25.72 -8.27 4.74
CA GLU A 145 -24.39 -8.52 4.17
C GLU A 145 -24.09 -7.61 2.98
N ILE A 146 -25.07 -7.39 2.10
CA ILE A 146 -24.95 -6.44 0.98
C ILE A 146 -24.68 -5.02 1.52
N THR A 147 -25.42 -4.59 2.53
CA THR A 147 -25.24 -3.26 3.13
C THR A 147 -23.86 -3.13 3.81
N THR A 148 -23.42 -4.15 4.55
CA THR A 148 -22.10 -4.21 5.18
C THR A 148 -20.99 -4.17 4.13
N LEU A 149 -21.13 -4.90 3.03
CA LEU A 149 -20.17 -4.95 1.93
C LEU A 149 -20.06 -3.61 1.21
N VAL A 150 -21.20 -3.01 0.82
CA VAL A 150 -21.23 -1.70 0.16
C VAL A 150 -20.68 -0.62 1.09
N GLY A 151 -21.09 -0.62 2.36
CA GLY A 151 -20.65 0.34 3.37
C GLY A 151 -19.13 0.29 3.59
N SER A 152 -18.59 -0.90 3.85
CA SER A 152 -17.14 -1.10 4.05
C SER A 152 -16.33 -0.73 2.81
N PHE A 153 -16.80 -1.08 1.62
CA PHE A 153 -16.18 -0.70 0.35
C PHE A 153 -16.05 0.82 0.21
N LEU A 154 -17.15 1.54 0.46
CA LEU A 154 -17.16 3.00 0.37
C LEU A 154 -16.26 3.64 1.43
N ILE A 155 -16.33 3.19 2.68
CA ILE A 155 -15.51 3.72 3.78
C ILE A 155 -14.01 3.59 3.48
N ILE A 156 -13.60 2.48 2.89
CA ILE A 156 -12.19 2.26 2.58
C ILE A 156 -11.79 3.01 1.30
N LYS A 157 -12.61 2.96 0.23
CA LYS A 157 -12.29 3.64 -1.03
C LYS A 157 -12.20 5.15 -0.90
N THR A 158 -13.02 5.74 -0.03
CA THR A 158 -13.02 7.19 0.26
C THR A 158 -11.88 7.60 1.20
N GLY A 159 -11.12 6.66 1.76
CA GLY A 159 -10.05 6.93 2.72
C GLY A 159 -10.54 7.26 4.13
N LEU A 160 -11.84 7.14 4.42
CA LEU A 160 -12.37 7.32 5.77
C LEU A 160 -11.77 6.31 6.75
N ALA A 161 -11.58 5.05 6.32
CA ALA A 161 -10.90 4.02 7.13
C ALA A 161 -9.48 4.45 7.52
N ALA A 162 -8.73 5.04 6.58
CA ALA A 162 -7.38 5.52 6.82
C ALA A 162 -7.37 6.68 7.82
N MET A 163 -8.34 7.60 7.70
CA MET A 163 -8.49 8.75 8.60
C MET A 163 -8.86 8.31 10.01
N ALA A 164 -9.83 7.40 10.15
CA ALA A 164 -10.23 6.85 11.44
C ALA A 164 -9.07 6.12 12.14
N PHE A 165 -8.31 5.32 11.39
CA PHE A 165 -7.14 4.63 11.92
C PHE A 165 -6.02 5.61 12.30
N HIS A 166 -5.79 6.65 11.51
CA HIS A 166 -4.82 7.70 11.84
C HIS A 166 -5.20 8.42 13.13
N PHE A 167 -6.48 8.79 13.29
CA PHE A 167 -6.98 9.39 14.52
C PHE A 167 -6.75 8.48 15.74
N LEU A 168 -7.07 7.20 15.63
CA LEU A 168 -6.83 6.21 16.69
C LEU A 168 -5.34 6.10 17.02
N HIS A 169 -4.48 5.97 16.00
CA HIS A 169 -3.04 5.85 16.19
C HIS A 169 -2.41 7.10 16.80
N THR A 170 -2.85 8.30 16.40
CA THR A 170 -2.34 9.56 17.01
C THR A 170 -2.73 9.72 18.48
N ARG A 171 -3.81 9.06 18.92
CA ARG A 171 -4.26 9.07 20.31
C ARG A 171 -3.46 8.10 21.19
N PHE A 172 -2.98 6.99 20.62
CA PHE A 172 -2.31 5.92 21.37
C PHE A 172 -0.80 5.81 21.14
N SER A 173 -0.23 6.48 20.14
CA SER A 173 1.19 6.35 19.78
C SER A 173 1.98 7.64 19.94
N LYS A 174 3.21 7.53 20.50
CA LYS A 174 4.16 8.64 20.64
C LYS A 174 4.67 9.16 19.28
N LYS A 175 4.97 10.46 19.28
CA LYS A 175 5.04 11.42 18.16
C LYS A 175 6.22 11.28 17.16
N ASP A 176 7.01 10.21 17.20
CA ASP A 176 8.27 10.12 16.44
C ASP A 176 8.34 8.88 15.54
N THR A 177 7.39 8.74 14.64
CA THR A 177 7.45 7.72 13.58
C THR A 177 7.63 8.40 12.22
N THR A 178 8.66 7.99 11.47
CA THR A 178 8.89 8.37 10.07
C THR A 178 7.64 8.15 9.23
N ALA A 179 7.41 9.01 8.23
CA ALA A 179 6.25 8.90 7.34
C ALA A 179 6.19 7.48 6.74
N ILE A 180 4.97 6.94 6.63
CA ILE A 180 4.81 5.54 6.21
C ILE A 180 5.25 5.34 4.76
N SER A 181 5.08 6.35 3.91
CA SER A 181 5.64 6.40 2.56
C SER A 181 7.15 6.19 2.57
N ASP A 182 7.88 6.94 3.41
CA ASP A 182 9.33 6.82 3.54
C ASP A 182 9.77 5.45 4.09
N ARG A 183 9.00 4.87 5.02
CA ARG A 183 9.26 3.52 5.54
C ARG A 183 9.12 2.44 4.47
N ILE A 184 8.08 2.53 3.65
CA ILE A 184 7.83 1.60 2.55
C ILE A 184 8.91 1.76 1.49
N LEU A 185 9.22 2.99 1.08
CA LEU A 185 10.29 3.26 0.12
C LEU A 185 11.62 2.72 0.63
N ASN A 186 11.99 3.00 1.88
CA ASN A 186 13.21 2.46 2.47
C ASN A 186 13.27 0.93 2.37
N MET A 187 12.19 0.24 2.75
CA MET A 187 12.18 -1.22 2.64
C MET A 187 12.28 -1.70 1.19
N VAL A 188 11.62 -1.05 0.23
CA VAL A 188 11.78 -1.36 -1.20
C VAL A 188 13.24 -1.25 -1.61
N LEU A 189 13.93 -0.18 -1.22
CA LEU A 189 15.36 0.02 -1.54
C LEU A 189 16.25 -1.05 -0.91
N ILE A 190 16.03 -1.38 0.37
CA ILE A 190 16.75 -2.46 1.04
C ILE A 190 16.55 -3.78 0.28
N ARG A 191 15.31 -4.13 -0.05
CA ARG A 191 14.97 -5.41 -0.68
C ARG A 191 15.50 -5.52 -2.12
N TYR A 192 15.47 -4.43 -2.89
CA TYR A 192 16.06 -4.39 -4.23
C TYR A 192 17.60 -4.36 -4.17
N GLY A 193 18.19 -3.65 -3.21
CA GLY A 193 19.64 -3.68 -2.97
C GLY A 193 20.14 -5.09 -2.61
N TYR A 194 19.37 -5.84 -1.81
CA TYR A 194 19.65 -7.25 -1.51
C TYR A 194 19.55 -8.14 -2.75
N LYS A 195 18.51 -7.97 -3.56
CA LYS A 195 18.30 -8.75 -4.79
C LYS A 195 19.48 -8.62 -5.76
N GLU A 196 20.06 -7.42 -5.87
CA GLU A 196 21.17 -7.14 -6.77
C GLU A 196 22.55 -7.39 -6.15
N GLY A 197 22.62 -7.86 -4.90
CA GLY A 197 23.88 -8.08 -4.19
C GLY A 197 24.66 -6.80 -3.88
N LEU A 198 24.01 -5.64 -3.98
CA LEU A 198 24.61 -4.32 -3.70
C LEU A 198 24.73 -4.04 -2.20
N LEU A 199 24.00 -4.81 -1.37
CA LEU A 199 24.06 -4.75 0.08
C LEU A 199 24.84 -5.96 0.62
N THR A 200 26.13 -5.76 0.87
CA THR A 200 27.04 -6.76 1.46
C THR A 200 27.17 -6.57 2.97
N GLY A 201 26.24 -7.11 3.75
CA GLY A 201 26.42 -7.38 5.19
C GLY A 201 25.84 -6.38 6.20
N ASN A 202 25.38 -6.96 7.33
CA ASN A 202 24.83 -6.40 8.58
C ASN A 202 23.68 -5.36 8.48
N LEU A 203 22.48 -5.86 8.15
CA LEU A 203 21.17 -5.17 8.24
C LEU A 203 20.99 -4.27 9.48
N LYS A 204 21.52 -4.70 10.63
CA LYS A 204 21.39 -3.98 11.90
C LYS A 204 22.15 -2.64 11.89
N ALA A 205 23.35 -2.63 11.33
CA ALA A 205 24.17 -1.41 11.22
C ALA A 205 23.56 -0.40 10.24
N MET A 206 22.96 -0.89 9.13
CA MET A 206 22.28 -0.02 8.16
C MET A 206 20.95 0.54 8.68
N GLN A 207 20.17 -0.25 9.43
CA GLN A 207 18.97 0.27 10.10
C GLN A 207 19.33 1.33 11.14
N ASP A 208 20.38 1.11 11.92
CA ASP A 208 20.87 2.07 12.93
C ASP A 208 21.39 3.36 12.27
N GLU A 209 22.05 3.25 11.11
CA GLU A 209 22.53 4.41 10.35
C GLU A 209 21.37 5.20 9.70
N PHE A 210 20.33 4.52 9.22
CA PHE A 210 19.12 5.18 8.70
C PHE A 210 18.34 5.91 9.80
N ILE A 211 18.20 5.29 10.97
CA ILE A 211 17.57 5.93 12.15
C ILE A 211 18.40 7.15 12.59
N ARG A 212 19.73 7.04 12.58
CA ARG A 212 20.64 8.14 12.90
C ARG A 212 20.52 9.29 11.90
N LEU A 213 20.51 9.02 10.59
CA LEU A 213 20.38 10.05 9.54
C LEU A 213 19.01 10.73 9.53
N ALA A 214 17.94 9.98 9.79
CA ALA A 214 16.59 10.51 9.93
C ALA A 214 16.44 11.42 11.17
N ASN A 215 17.09 11.06 12.28
CA ASN A 215 17.09 11.87 13.50
C ASN A 215 18.02 13.08 13.41
N TYR A 216 19.13 12.99 12.68
CA TYR A 216 20.07 14.11 12.49
C TYR A 216 19.42 15.32 11.78
N HIS A 217 18.52 15.05 10.82
CA HIS A 217 17.72 16.09 10.16
C HIS A 217 16.67 16.73 11.09
N LYS A 218 16.17 16.01 12.10
CA LYS A 218 15.27 16.55 13.13
C LYS A 218 15.99 17.49 14.10
N THR A 219 17.25 17.19 14.47
CA THR A 219 18.04 18.04 15.37
C THR A 219 18.53 19.34 14.73
N ARG A 220 18.80 19.35 13.41
CA ARG A 220 19.23 20.58 12.70
C ARG A 220 18.11 21.61 12.55
N LYS A 221 16.83 21.23 12.68
CA LYS A 221 15.69 22.15 12.60
C LYS A 221 15.34 22.83 13.93
N LYS A 222 16.11 22.54 15.00
CA LYS A 222 15.85 23.03 16.36
C LYS A 222 16.94 23.96 16.91
N ASN A 223 17.97 24.25 16.11
CA ASN A 223 18.98 25.27 16.38
C ASN A 223 18.91 26.36 15.31
#